data_AF-A0A3B3VDS3-F1
#
_entry.id   AF-A0A3B3VDS3-F1
#
_cell.length_a   1.000
_cell.length_b   1.000
_cell.length_c   1.000
_cell.angle_alpha   90.00
_cell.angle_beta   90.00
_cell.angle_gamma   90.00
#
_symmetry.space_group_name_H-M   'P 1'
#
loop_
_entity.id
_entity.type
_entity.pdbx_description
1 polymer ?
#
loop_
_entity_poly.entity_id
_entity_poly.type
_entity_poly.pdbx_seq_one_letter_code
_entity_poly.pdbx_strand_id
1 'polypeptide(L)'
;VHNSSRNIFQCSSFPTLTVNTVKGWINNIHAGSVSCQGSHITASSKLVAFNTDQAGGGMVGLTSVSPSDGQWTVTQISCHSDLVTDMDFSPFDECLLATCSGDETVKLWRLCDPEQEQPSSPELTLQPGQGRLELVHFHPTSSGLLAVATTKSPLIWDTSRQDAPLAGNRI
;
A
#
# COMPACT_ATOMS: atom_id res chain seq x y z
N VAL A 1 -13.91 32.97 31.99
CA VAL A 1 -13.36 32.58 30.67
C VAL A 1 -12.34 31.49 30.93
N HIS A 2 -12.67 30.23 30.61
CA HIS A 2 -11.90 29.04 30.98
C HIS A 2 -10.63 28.93 30.12
N ASN A 3 -9.47 28.84 30.77
CA ASN A 3 -8.17 28.65 30.12
C ASN A 3 -7.92 27.14 30.02
N SER A 4 -8.11 26.54 28.86
CA SER A 4 -7.86 25.12 28.64
C SER A 4 -6.38 24.88 28.36
N SER A 5 -5.71 24.24 29.31
CA SER A 5 -4.34 23.73 29.17
C SER A 5 -4.30 22.69 28.05
N ARG A 6 -3.73 23.04 26.90
CA ARG A 6 -3.42 22.08 25.84
C ARG A 6 -2.18 21.29 26.25
N ASN A 7 -2.36 20.06 26.73
CA ASN A 7 -1.26 19.13 26.95
C ASN A 7 -0.68 18.73 25.59
N ILE A 8 0.50 19.24 25.26
CA ILE A 8 1.29 18.82 24.11
C ILE A 8 2.29 17.78 24.60
N PHE A 9 2.17 16.54 24.14
CA PHE A 9 3.13 15.49 24.43
C PHE A 9 4.43 15.75 23.65
N GLN A 10 5.57 15.83 24.34
CA GLN A 10 6.89 15.94 23.71
C GLN A 10 7.37 14.55 23.29
N CYS A 11 8.06 14.48 22.14
CA CYS A 11 8.68 13.24 21.67
C CYS A 11 9.72 12.76 22.70
N SER A 12 9.65 11.48 23.08
CA SER A 12 10.61 10.89 24.01
C SER A 12 12.00 10.84 23.37
N SER A 13 13.05 11.25 24.08
CA SER A 13 14.42 10.98 23.64
C SER A 13 14.73 9.51 23.94
N PHE A 14 14.39 8.59 23.02
CA PHE A 14 14.67 7.16 23.20
C PHE A 14 16.20 6.95 23.25
N PRO A 15 16.84 6.75 24.42
CA PRO A 15 18.30 6.61 24.51
C PRO A 15 18.73 5.18 24.16
N THR A 16 17.78 4.23 24.20
CA THR A 16 18.01 2.81 23.96
C THR A 16 16.72 2.21 23.38
N LEU A 17 16.82 1.60 22.21
CA LEU A 17 15.72 0.90 21.54
C LEU A 17 16.02 -0.60 21.61
N THR A 18 15.22 -1.34 22.36
CA THR A 18 15.33 -2.80 22.45
C THR A 18 14.42 -3.45 21.41
N VAL A 19 15.02 -4.20 20.49
CA VAL A 19 14.28 -5.02 19.53
C VAL A 19 13.85 -6.30 20.23
N ASN A 20 12.56 -6.45 20.47
CA ASN A 20 11.97 -7.70 20.92
C ASN A 20 11.45 -8.45 19.70
N THR A 21 12.02 -9.63 19.43
CA THR A 21 11.46 -10.53 18.41
C THR A 21 10.22 -11.22 18.99
N VAL A 22 9.08 -11.04 18.32
CA VAL A 22 7.86 -11.77 18.68
C VAL A 22 8.06 -13.24 18.26
N LYS A 23 7.64 -14.19 19.10
CA LYS A 23 7.70 -15.62 18.77
C LYS A 23 6.61 -15.96 17.76
N GLY A 24 6.94 -15.99 16.47
CA GLY A 24 6.02 -16.40 15.39
C GLY A 24 6.61 -16.09 14.01
N TRP A 25 6.26 -16.89 13.00
CA TRP A 25 6.76 -16.73 11.63
C TRP A 25 5.60 -17.00 10.66
N ILE A 26 5.48 -16.18 9.61
CA ILE A 26 4.62 -16.50 8.48
C ILE A 26 5.48 -17.28 7.48
N ASN A 27 5.15 -18.55 7.29
CA ASN A 27 5.92 -19.48 6.45
C ASN A 27 5.27 -19.64 5.07
N ASN A 28 6.02 -20.19 4.11
CA ASN A 28 5.57 -20.51 2.75
C ASN A 28 5.13 -19.29 1.92
N ILE A 29 5.72 -18.13 2.17
CA ILE A 29 5.56 -16.95 1.32
C ILE A 29 6.64 -17.00 0.22
N HIS A 30 6.22 -17.07 -1.04
CA HIS A 30 7.09 -16.77 -2.17
C HIS A 30 7.14 -15.26 -2.38
N ALA A 31 8.02 -14.60 -1.63
CA ALA A 31 8.25 -13.17 -1.75
C ALA A 31 8.93 -12.88 -3.09
N GLY A 32 8.34 -11.99 -3.89
CA GLY A 32 8.88 -11.66 -5.20
C GLY A 32 10.24 -10.96 -5.10
N SER A 33 11.24 -11.46 -5.84
CA SER A 33 12.49 -10.74 -6.08
C SER A 33 12.30 -9.82 -7.28
N VAL A 34 11.66 -8.68 -7.04
CA VAL A 34 11.40 -7.69 -8.09
C VAL A 34 12.45 -6.60 -7.99
N SER A 35 13.09 -6.26 -9.10
CA SER A 35 13.95 -5.07 -9.20
C SER A 35 13.09 -3.81 -9.33
N CYS A 36 12.34 -3.48 -8.28
CA CYS A 36 11.62 -2.21 -8.18
C CYS A 36 12.09 -1.44 -6.94
N GLN A 37 11.87 -0.12 -6.95
CA GLN A 37 12.25 0.75 -5.84
C GLN A 37 11.15 0.87 -4.77
N GLY A 38 9.99 0.27 -5.02
CA GLY A 38 8.83 0.32 -4.13
C GLY A 38 8.94 -0.57 -2.90
N SER A 39 7.99 -0.38 -1.98
CA SER A 39 7.88 -1.17 -0.77
C SER A 39 7.30 -2.54 -1.09
N HIS A 40 8.09 -3.60 -0.89
CA HIS A 40 7.64 -4.99 -1.09
C HIS A 40 6.75 -5.52 0.04
N ILE A 41 6.64 -4.76 1.12
CA ILE A 41 5.76 -5.01 2.25
C ILE A 41 5.25 -3.68 2.79
N THR A 42 3.95 -3.59 3.02
CA THR A 42 3.30 -2.44 3.65
C THR A 42 2.25 -2.93 4.64
N ALA A 43 1.90 -2.10 5.63
CA ALA A 43 0.97 -2.48 6.66
C ALA A 43 0.05 -1.33 7.05
N SER A 44 -1.20 -1.66 7.35
CA SER A 44 -2.13 -0.82 8.08
C SER A 44 -2.17 -1.24 9.56
N SER A 45 -3.11 -0.66 10.32
CA SER A 45 -3.40 -1.12 11.69
C SER A 45 -3.90 -2.57 11.77
N LYS A 46 -4.42 -3.12 10.66
CA LYS A 46 -5.05 -4.46 10.64
C LYS A 46 -4.39 -5.43 9.68
N LEU A 47 -3.91 -4.94 8.54
CA LEU A 47 -3.50 -5.78 7.43
C LEU A 47 -2.03 -5.58 7.11
N VAL A 48 -1.39 -6.62 6.59
CA VAL A 48 -0.06 -6.59 6.00
C VAL A 48 -0.20 -7.07 4.57
N ALA A 49 0.23 -6.25 3.62
CA ALA A 49 0.29 -6.58 2.21
C ALA A 49 1.74 -6.75 1.78
N PHE A 50 2.02 -7.71 0.90
CA PHE A 50 3.36 -7.97 0.40
C PHE A 50 3.33 -8.50 -1.03
N ASN A 51 4.42 -8.24 -1.77
CA ASN A 51 4.56 -8.75 -3.14
C ASN A 51 4.75 -10.27 -3.13
N THR A 52 4.12 -10.94 -4.08
CA THR A 52 4.39 -12.34 -4.37
C THR A 52 4.79 -12.51 -5.84
N ASP A 53 5.64 -13.49 -6.13
CA ASP A 53 6.04 -13.82 -7.51
C ASP A 53 5.00 -14.64 -8.29
N GLN A 54 3.88 -15.00 -7.65
CA GLN A 54 2.83 -15.78 -8.28
C GLN A 54 2.22 -15.04 -9.49
N ALA A 55 1.85 -15.83 -10.50
CA ALA A 55 1.26 -15.35 -11.76
C ALA A 55 2.05 -14.22 -12.46
N GLY A 56 3.39 -14.30 -12.45
CA GLY A 56 4.23 -13.28 -13.07
C GLY A 56 4.37 -11.99 -12.26
N GLY A 57 3.97 -12.03 -10.98
CA GLY A 57 4.11 -10.97 -9.99
C GLY A 57 3.07 -9.84 -10.06
N GLY A 58 1.95 -10.07 -10.75
CA GLY A 58 0.76 -9.22 -10.68
C GLY A 58 -0.13 -9.46 -9.45
N MET A 59 0.27 -10.41 -8.59
CA MET A 59 -0.46 -10.82 -7.40
C MET A 59 0.09 -10.14 -6.14
N VAL A 60 -0.80 -9.83 -5.20
CA VAL A 60 -0.45 -9.31 -3.86
C VAL A 60 -0.90 -10.31 -2.80
N GLY A 61 0.00 -10.64 -1.87
CA GLY A 61 -0.32 -11.41 -0.68
C GLY A 61 -0.83 -10.50 0.43
N LEU A 62 -1.82 -10.99 1.18
CA LEU A 62 -2.47 -10.27 2.27
C LEU A 62 -2.57 -11.17 3.50
N THR A 63 -2.30 -10.60 4.67
CA THR A 63 -2.49 -11.27 5.96
C THR A 63 -2.84 -10.25 7.04
N SER A 64 -3.24 -10.73 8.22
CA SER A 64 -3.55 -9.88 9.37
C SER A 64 -2.26 -9.53 10.11
N VAL A 65 -2.19 -8.31 10.68
CA VAL A 65 -1.08 -7.91 11.56
C VAL A 65 -0.98 -8.83 12.77
N SER A 66 -2.13 -9.27 13.29
CA SER A 66 -2.21 -10.20 14.43
C SER A 66 -2.82 -11.53 14.00
N PRO A 67 -2.27 -12.66 14.48
CA PRO A 67 -2.80 -13.97 14.15
C PRO A 67 -4.18 -14.18 14.78
N SER A 68 -5.07 -14.87 14.07
CA SER A 68 -6.32 -15.41 14.61
C SER A 68 -6.03 -16.82 15.17
N ASP A 69 -6.40 -17.07 16.42
CA ASP A 69 -6.15 -18.33 17.11
C ASP A 69 -4.67 -18.83 17.06
N GLY A 70 -3.73 -17.89 16.98
CA GLY A 70 -2.29 -18.19 16.91
C GLY A 70 -1.78 -18.60 15.53
N GLN A 71 -2.59 -18.51 14.47
CA GLN A 71 -2.18 -18.74 13.09
C GLN A 71 -2.40 -17.48 12.22
N TRP A 72 -1.52 -17.29 11.23
CA TRP A 72 -1.69 -16.27 10.20
C TRP A 72 -2.28 -16.92 8.95
N THR A 73 -3.44 -16.45 8.54
CA THR A 73 -4.01 -16.78 7.23
C THR A 73 -3.42 -15.84 6.19
N VAL A 74 -2.94 -16.40 5.09
CA VAL A 74 -2.50 -15.64 3.92
C VAL A 74 -3.50 -15.86 2.80
N THR A 75 -4.02 -14.76 2.26
CA THR A 75 -4.83 -14.75 1.04
C THR A 75 -4.09 -13.99 -0.06
N GLN A 76 -4.53 -14.16 -1.31
CA GLN A 76 -3.91 -13.52 -2.47
C GLN A 76 -4.95 -12.84 -3.34
N ILE A 77 -4.56 -11.71 -3.92
CA ILE A 77 -5.42 -10.90 -4.78
C ILE A 77 -4.72 -10.70 -6.12
N SER A 78 -5.46 -10.93 -7.20
CA SER A 78 -5.00 -10.67 -8.56
C SER A 78 -5.20 -9.20 -8.89
N CYS A 79 -4.14 -8.41 -8.69
CA CYS A 79 -4.26 -6.96 -8.78
C CYS A 79 -4.02 -6.45 -10.21
N HIS A 80 -2.95 -6.94 -10.85
CA HIS A 80 -2.44 -6.37 -12.09
C HIS A 80 -2.10 -7.44 -13.12
N SER A 81 -2.08 -7.06 -14.40
CA SER A 81 -1.69 -7.97 -15.48
C SER A 81 -0.17 -8.07 -15.68
N ASP A 82 0.59 -7.23 -14.98
CA ASP A 82 2.05 -7.20 -14.96
C ASP A 82 2.51 -6.95 -13.51
N LEU A 83 3.83 -7.01 -13.29
CA LEU A 83 4.50 -6.87 -12.00
C LEU A 83 3.98 -5.69 -11.18
N VAL A 84 3.51 -5.97 -9.96
CA VAL A 84 3.23 -4.94 -8.95
C VAL A 84 4.56 -4.34 -8.51
N THR A 85 4.74 -3.05 -8.76
CA THR A 85 6.00 -2.34 -8.54
C THR A 85 6.06 -1.65 -7.19
N ASP A 86 4.91 -1.21 -6.66
CA ASP A 86 4.80 -0.59 -5.35
C ASP A 86 3.37 -0.70 -4.82
N MET A 87 3.24 -0.56 -3.50
CA MET A 87 1.96 -0.58 -2.79
C MET A 87 2.00 0.25 -1.52
N ASP A 88 0.89 0.91 -1.21
CA ASP A 88 0.79 1.77 -0.02
C ASP A 88 -0.61 1.72 0.58
N PHE A 89 -0.71 1.64 1.90
CA PHE A 89 -1.98 1.71 2.61
C PHE A 89 -2.39 3.17 2.84
N SER A 90 -3.68 3.43 2.76
CA SER A 90 -4.21 4.76 3.07
C SER A 90 -3.98 5.09 4.55
N PRO A 91 -3.43 6.27 4.88
CA PRO A 91 -3.31 6.72 6.26
C PRO A 91 -4.68 7.11 6.88
N PHE A 92 -5.75 7.11 6.08
CA PHE A 92 -7.11 7.47 6.50
C PHE A 92 -8.07 6.28 6.53
N ASP A 93 -7.73 5.17 5.87
CA ASP A 93 -8.57 3.97 5.76
C ASP A 93 -7.70 2.72 5.80
N GLU A 94 -7.79 1.96 6.88
CA GLU A 94 -6.96 0.77 7.15
C GLU A 94 -7.22 -0.40 6.19
N CYS A 95 -8.33 -0.36 5.45
CA CYS A 95 -8.71 -1.35 4.45
C CYS A 95 -8.41 -0.90 3.03
N LEU A 96 -7.97 0.35 2.80
CA LEU A 96 -7.73 0.87 1.47
C LEU A 96 -6.25 0.75 1.09
N LEU A 97 -5.97 -0.09 0.08
CA LEU A 97 -4.63 -0.29 -0.47
C LEU A 97 -4.55 0.31 -1.87
N ALA A 98 -3.51 1.10 -2.15
CA ALA A 98 -3.13 1.48 -3.51
C ALA A 98 -2.02 0.56 -4.01
N THR A 99 -2.13 0.12 -5.27
CA THR A 99 -1.10 -0.67 -5.96
C THR A 99 -0.77 -0.02 -7.29
N CYS A 100 0.50 -0.04 -7.71
CA CYS A 100 0.90 0.34 -9.06
C CYS A 100 1.73 -0.75 -9.74
N SER A 101 1.76 -0.73 -11.07
CA SER A 101 2.34 -1.83 -11.86
C SER A 101 3.03 -1.39 -13.15
N GLY A 102 3.78 -2.33 -13.72
CA GLY A 102 4.23 -2.32 -15.12
C GLY A 102 3.10 -2.23 -16.15
N ASP A 103 1.87 -2.59 -15.78
CA ASP A 103 0.69 -2.47 -16.65
C ASP A 103 0.18 -1.04 -16.87
N GLU A 104 0.95 -0.05 -16.38
CA GLU A 104 0.69 1.38 -16.50
C GLU A 104 -0.54 1.87 -15.72
N THR A 105 -1.05 1.07 -14.78
CA THR A 105 -2.22 1.42 -13.97
C THR A 105 -1.90 1.55 -12.48
N VAL A 106 -2.60 2.47 -11.82
CA VAL A 106 -2.75 2.46 -10.36
C VAL A 106 -4.13 1.91 -10.05
N LYS A 107 -4.23 0.98 -9.09
CA LYS A 107 -5.52 0.43 -8.64
C LYS A 107 -5.69 0.64 -7.15
N LEU A 108 -6.90 0.97 -6.72
CA LEU A 108 -7.26 1.08 -5.32
C LEU A 108 -8.17 -0.10 -4.96
N TRP A 109 -7.85 -0.74 -3.84
CA TRP A 109 -8.50 -1.95 -3.37
C TRP A 109 -9.04 -1.72 -1.97
N ARG A 110 -10.34 -1.94 -1.80
CA ARG A 110 -10.96 -2.02 -0.48
C ARG A 110 -10.94 -3.47 -0.01
N LEU A 111 -9.98 -3.77 0.85
CA LEU A 111 -9.66 -5.09 1.33
C LEU A 111 -10.55 -5.52 2.50
N CYS A 112 -10.80 -6.82 2.57
CA CYS A 112 -11.51 -7.46 3.67
C CYS A 112 -10.51 -8.18 4.59
N ASP A 113 -10.97 -8.63 5.75
CA ASP A 113 -10.17 -9.52 6.59
C ASP A 113 -9.68 -10.73 5.76
N PRO A 114 -8.45 -11.24 5.98
CA PRO A 114 -7.87 -12.29 5.12
C PRO A 114 -8.67 -13.60 5.07
N GLU A 115 -9.53 -13.82 6.06
CA GLU A 115 -10.44 -14.98 6.19
C GLU A 115 -11.73 -14.83 5.36
N GLN A 116 -12.00 -13.63 4.85
CA GLN A 116 -13.15 -13.30 4.02
C GLN A 116 -12.77 -13.28 2.54
N GLU A 117 -13.79 -13.37 1.68
CA GLU A 117 -13.63 -13.25 0.24
C GLU A 117 -13.14 -11.85 -0.14
N GLN A 118 -12.01 -11.80 -0.84
CA GLN A 118 -11.37 -10.56 -1.26
C GLN A 118 -12.07 -9.98 -2.51
N PRO A 119 -11.98 -8.66 -2.74
CA PRO A 119 -12.59 -8.04 -3.91
C PRO A 119 -12.03 -8.63 -5.22
N SER A 120 -12.93 -8.97 -6.15
CA SER A 120 -12.57 -9.47 -7.49
C SER A 120 -12.23 -8.34 -8.49
N SER A 121 -12.50 -7.09 -8.13
CA SER A 121 -12.19 -5.91 -8.94
C SER A 121 -11.83 -4.71 -8.05
N PRO A 122 -10.98 -3.81 -8.54
CA PRO A 122 -10.58 -2.63 -7.77
C PRO A 122 -11.75 -1.64 -7.65
N GLU A 123 -11.78 -0.89 -6.54
CA GLU A 123 -12.72 0.22 -6.33
C GLU A 123 -12.48 1.33 -7.37
N LEU A 124 -11.21 1.55 -7.73
CA LEU A 124 -10.80 2.57 -8.69
C LEU A 124 -9.58 2.09 -9.48
N THR A 125 -9.57 2.38 -10.78
CA THR A 125 -8.39 2.23 -11.65
C THR A 125 -8.05 3.60 -12.24
N LEU A 126 -6.81 4.04 -12.07
CA LEU A 126 -6.25 5.25 -12.66
C LEU A 126 -5.22 4.86 -13.72
N GLN A 127 -5.18 5.61 -14.82
CA GLN A 127 -4.24 5.39 -15.91
C GLN A 127 -3.44 6.67 -16.18
N PRO A 128 -2.25 6.80 -15.56
CA PRO A 128 -1.36 7.93 -15.78
C PRO A 128 -0.90 8.14 -17.22
N GLY A 129 -0.85 7.09 -18.04
CA GLY A 129 -0.50 7.18 -19.46
C GLY A 129 0.95 7.64 -19.74
N GLN A 130 1.83 7.52 -18.75
CA GLN A 130 3.24 7.96 -18.84
C GLN A 130 4.24 6.79 -18.81
N GLY A 131 3.78 5.57 -19.08
CA GLY A 131 4.57 4.34 -19.06
C GLY A 131 4.54 3.61 -17.73
N ARG A 132 5.47 2.65 -17.56
CA ARG A 132 5.63 1.86 -16.33
C ARG A 132 5.67 2.75 -15.09
N LEU A 133 4.87 2.36 -14.10
CA LEU A 133 4.81 3.00 -12.79
C LEU A 133 5.83 2.35 -11.87
N GLU A 134 6.54 3.19 -11.11
CA GLU A 134 7.61 2.76 -10.21
C GLU A 134 7.20 2.86 -8.74
N LEU A 135 6.45 3.92 -8.37
CA LEU A 135 6.08 4.21 -6.99
C LEU A 135 4.65 4.73 -6.89
N VAL A 136 3.99 4.43 -5.78
CA VAL A 136 2.69 4.99 -5.40
C VAL A 136 2.64 5.29 -3.91
N HIS A 137 2.24 6.50 -3.54
CA HIS A 137 2.11 6.90 -2.14
C HIS A 137 0.87 7.74 -1.88
N PHE A 138 0.17 7.43 -0.79
CA PHE A 138 -0.87 8.30 -0.28
C PHE A 138 -0.27 9.56 0.35
N HIS A 139 -0.92 10.70 0.12
CA HIS A 139 -0.56 11.91 0.83
C HIS A 139 -0.86 11.76 2.33
N PRO A 140 0.08 12.05 3.23
CA PRO A 140 -0.06 11.73 4.66
C PRO A 140 -1.12 12.57 5.38
N THR A 141 -1.50 13.73 4.83
CA THR A 141 -2.40 14.69 5.49
C THR A 141 -3.64 15.08 4.68
N SER A 142 -3.75 14.60 3.44
CA SER A 142 -4.88 14.94 2.56
C SER A 142 -5.47 13.66 1.99
N SER A 143 -6.69 13.35 2.37
CA SER A 143 -7.41 12.20 1.83
C SER A 143 -7.60 12.33 0.33
N GLY A 144 -7.35 11.24 -0.40
CA GLY A 144 -7.60 11.15 -1.83
C GLY A 144 -6.53 11.79 -2.72
N LEU A 145 -5.38 12.21 -2.18
CA LEU A 145 -4.22 12.55 -2.99
C LEU A 145 -3.23 11.39 -3.04
N LEU A 146 -2.75 11.09 -4.25
CA LEU A 146 -1.71 10.10 -4.52
C LEU A 146 -0.53 10.75 -5.23
N ALA A 147 0.68 10.47 -4.78
CA ALA A 147 1.88 10.67 -5.56
C ALA A 147 2.18 9.40 -6.35
N VAL A 148 2.38 9.52 -7.66
CA VAL A 148 2.68 8.39 -8.55
C VAL A 148 3.95 8.72 -9.30
N ALA A 149 4.99 7.88 -9.19
CA ALA A 149 6.21 8.03 -9.96
C ALA A 149 6.18 7.10 -11.18
N THR A 150 6.46 7.65 -12.35
CA THR A 150 6.73 6.87 -13.56
C THR A 150 8.22 6.87 -13.86
N THR A 151 8.65 6.06 -14.82
CA THR A 151 10.02 6.10 -15.36
C THR A 151 10.45 7.48 -15.86
N LYS A 152 9.52 8.37 -16.22
CA LYS A 152 9.80 9.68 -16.83
C LYS A 152 9.58 10.85 -15.87
N SER A 153 8.52 10.80 -15.08
CA SER A 153 8.12 11.92 -14.22
C SER A 153 7.24 11.48 -13.05
N PRO A 154 7.30 12.22 -11.92
CA PRO A 154 6.30 12.11 -10.87
C PRO A 154 5.02 12.87 -11.26
N LEU A 155 3.90 12.37 -10.76
CA LEU A 155 2.55 12.87 -10.96
C LEU A 155 1.83 12.95 -9.61
N ILE A 156 0.97 13.95 -9.46
CA ILE A 156 0.01 14.03 -8.35
C ILE A 156 -1.38 13.73 -8.90
N TRP A 157 -2.04 12.76 -8.29
CA TRP A 157 -3.38 12.30 -8.64
C TRP A 157 -4.37 12.61 -7.53
N ASP A 158 -5.60 12.93 -7.93
CA ASP A 158 -6.76 13.06 -7.05
C ASP A 158 -7.68 11.85 -7.29
N THR A 159 -7.90 11.03 -6.28
CA THR A 159 -8.71 9.81 -6.39
C THR A 159 -10.19 10.10 -6.63
N SER A 160 -10.64 11.34 -6.42
CA SER A 160 -11.99 11.76 -6.79
C SER A 160 -12.14 12.07 -8.29
N ARG A 161 -11.03 12.18 -9.03
CA ARG A 161 -10.99 12.54 -10.45
C ARG A 161 -10.33 11.43 -11.25
N GLN A 162 -11.11 10.74 -12.07
CA GLN A 162 -10.61 9.62 -12.87
C GLN A 162 -9.90 10.08 -14.16
N ASP A 163 -10.18 11.30 -14.62
CA ASP A 163 -9.88 11.69 -16.00
C ASP A 163 -8.44 12.19 -16.24
N ALA A 164 -7.75 12.74 -15.23
CA ALA A 164 -6.40 13.30 -15.38
C ALA A 164 -5.66 13.56 -14.04
N PRO A 165 -4.31 13.52 -14.04
CA PRO A 165 -3.52 13.97 -12.88
C PRO A 165 -3.70 15.47 -12.63
N LEU A 166 -3.64 15.88 -11.36
CA LEU A 166 -3.68 17.28 -10.95
C LEU A 166 -2.43 18.06 -11.39
N ALA A 167 -1.27 17.41 -11.34
CA ALA A 167 0.00 18.01 -11.70
C ALA A 167 0.98 16.95 -12.21
N GLY A 168 1.77 17.34 -13.21
CA GLY A 168 2.85 16.54 -13.77
C GLY A 168 3.77 17.43 -14.60
N ASN A 169 5.07 17.21 -14.52
CA ASN A 169 6.01 17.93 -15.38
C ASN A 169 5.83 17.44 -16.83
N ARG A 170 5.29 18.31 -17.69
CA ARG A 170 5.36 18.13 -19.14
C ARG A 170 6.74 18.60 -19.59
N ILE A 171 7.67 17.65 -19.72
CA ILE A 171 8.94 17.86 -20.43
C ILE A 171 8.72 17.68 -21.93
#